data_AF-A0A2T1KAJ2-F1
#
_entry.id   AF-A0A2T1KAJ2-F1
#
_cell.length_a   1.000
_cell.length_b   1.000
_cell.length_c   1.000
_cell.angle_alpha   90.00
_cell.angle_beta   90.00
_cell.angle_gamma   90.00
#
_symmetry.space_group_name_H-M   'P 1'
#
loop_
_entity.id
_entity.type
_entity.pdbx_description
1 polymer ?
#
loop_
_entity_poly.entity_id
_entity_poly.type
_entity_poly.pdbx_seq_one_letter_code
_entity_poly.pdbx_strand_id
1 'polypeptide(L)'
;MNVNAEVTSEARNYLLNLLARQNVPGMAARVFVDKGGTSQAETCLAYCPPGEEKASDARAEFGDLVLYIDALSAPYLQDMKIDVDRHGSGQMLAIKAPNSKKPARPPETFELPDTCVGLHVPHGTPVSLPAGATVSITQALGGSFTINYNGNLYRLAPDVARGIGLFSDVPVFETPADGQISKAQCEDALRQVYDPEIPVNVLSLGLIYGLDIDQESGKVCVTMTLTSPTCGMGDVIAADVRDNVSQVPLVKECQVEIVFDPPWSYDNLDDDARLELGLI
;
A
#
# COMPACT_ATOMS: atom_id res chain seq x y z
N MET A 1 3.54 -6.98 19.12
CA MET A 1 3.51 -8.00 18.04
C MET A 1 4.80 -8.81 18.12
N ASN A 2 4.74 -10.13 17.99
CA ASN A 2 5.96 -10.96 17.86
C ASN A 2 6.22 -11.20 16.38
N VAL A 3 7.43 -10.93 15.91
CA VAL A 3 7.87 -11.26 14.55
C VAL A 3 8.59 -12.60 14.60
N ASN A 4 8.10 -13.58 13.86
CA ASN A 4 8.83 -14.84 13.72
C ASN A 4 10.08 -14.59 12.87
N ALA A 5 11.25 -14.55 13.48
CA ALA A 5 12.50 -14.26 12.78
C ALA A 5 13.63 -15.17 13.27
N GLU A 6 14.58 -15.44 12.39
CA GLU A 6 15.77 -16.24 12.67
C GLU A 6 17.02 -15.40 12.39
N VAL A 7 17.96 -15.38 13.34
CA VAL A 7 19.30 -14.78 13.14
C VAL A 7 20.33 -15.87 13.39
N THR A 8 21.15 -16.18 12.38
CA THR A 8 22.21 -17.19 12.55
C THR A 8 23.27 -16.69 13.54
N SER A 9 23.93 -17.60 14.24
CA SER A 9 24.99 -17.24 15.21
C SER A 9 26.12 -16.43 14.56
N GLU A 10 26.43 -16.69 13.29
CA GLU A 10 27.43 -15.94 12.52
C GLU A 10 26.96 -14.51 12.25
N ALA A 11 25.74 -14.34 11.75
CA ALA A 11 25.14 -13.03 11.53
C ALA A 11 25.00 -12.21 12.81
N ARG A 12 24.61 -12.86 13.91
CA ARG A 12 24.52 -12.21 15.22
C ARG A 12 25.87 -11.62 15.63
N ASN A 13 26.92 -12.43 15.60
CA ASN A 13 28.26 -11.99 15.99
C ASN A 13 28.77 -10.89 15.04
N TYR A 14 28.49 -11.00 13.75
CA TYR A 14 28.85 -9.99 12.76
C TYR A 14 28.14 -8.65 13.05
N LEU A 15 26.83 -8.68 13.31
CA LEU A 15 26.04 -7.50 13.68
C LEU A 15 26.54 -6.86 14.97
N LEU A 16 26.75 -7.64 16.04
CA LEU A 16 27.28 -7.11 17.31
C LEU A 16 28.62 -6.39 17.11
N ASN A 17 29.51 -6.94 16.27
CA ASN A 17 30.77 -6.27 15.92
C ASN A 17 30.55 -4.98 15.13
N LEU A 18 29.59 -4.94 14.19
CA LEU A 18 29.25 -3.71 13.46
C LEU A 18 28.67 -2.63 14.37
N LEU A 19 27.77 -3.00 15.29
CA LEU A 19 27.16 -2.10 16.26
C LEU A 19 28.20 -1.55 17.23
N ALA A 20 29.11 -2.41 17.74
CA ALA A 20 30.19 -2.00 18.64
C ALA A 20 31.13 -0.96 18.00
N ARG A 21 31.39 -1.06 16.68
CA ARG A 21 32.23 -0.09 15.95
C ARG A 21 31.63 1.30 15.87
N GLN A 22 30.33 1.46 16.11
CA GLN A 22 29.71 2.79 16.15
C GLN A 22 30.11 3.59 17.39
N ASN A 23 30.74 2.95 18.40
CA ASN A 23 31.18 3.58 19.64
C ASN A 23 30.05 4.31 20.41
N VAL A 24 28.81 3.85 20.26
CA VAL A 24 27.64 4.34 21.00
C VAL A 24 27.16 3.24 21.94
N PRO A 25 27.22 3.44 23.28
CA PRO A 25 26.70 2.47 24.24
C PRO A 25 25.22 2.18 24.00
N GLY A 26 24.82 0.90 23.99
CA GLY A 26 23.42 0.50 23.77
C GLY A 26 22.96 0.60 22.31
N MET A 27 23.86 0.84 21.35
CA MET A 27 23.54 0.82 19.93
C MET A 27 22.86 -0.49 19.53
N ALA A 28 21.69 -0.39 18.90
CA ALA A 28 20.93 -1.49 18.36
C ALA A 28 20.83 -1.36 16.83
N ALA A 29 20.13 -2.30 16.20
CA ALA A 29 19.70 -2.17 14.81
C ALA A 29 18.18 -2.16 14.71
N ARG A 30 17.66 -1.37 13.77
CA ARG A 30 16.25 -1.34 13.41
C ARG A 30 16.06 -1.94 12.04
N VAL A 31 15.16 -2.92 11.93
CA VAL A 31 14.81 -3.59 10.68
C VAL A 31 13.46 -3.09 10.20
N PHE A 32 13.37 -2.74 8.93
CA PHE A 32 12.15 -2.30 8.28
C PHE A 32 12.12 -2.75 6.83
N VAL A 33 10.95 -2.74 6.22
CA VAL A 33 10.79 -3.02 4.80
C VAL A 33 10.35 -1.72 4.13
N ASP A 34 11.21 -1.18 3.27
CA ASP A 34 10.78 -0.10 2.38
C ASP A 34 9.85 -0.67 1.31
N LYS A 35 8.75 0.03 1.04
CA LYS A 35 7.70 -0.38 0.09
C LYS A 35 7.22 -1.82 0.30
N GLY A 36 7.05 -2.21 1.56
CA GLY A 36 6.61 -3.55 1.96
C GLY A 36 5.34 -3.99 1.25
N GLY A 37 5.33 -5.23 0.80
CA GLY A 37 4.22 -5.81 0.06
C GLY A 37 4.12 -5.35 -1.37
N THR A 38 5.22 -4.82 -1.93
CA THR A 38 5.31 -4.51 -3.35
C THR A 38 6.44 -5.24 -4.08
N SER A 39 6.37 -5.28 -5.41
CA SER A 39 7.47 -5.80 -6.24
C SER A 39 8.82 -5.09 -6.00
N GLN A 40 8.76 -3.83 -5.57
CA GLN A 40 9.90 -2.98 -5.23
C GLN A 40 10.33 -3.09 -3.76
N ALA A 41 9.76 -4.00 -2.97
CA ALA A 41 10.07 -4.05 -1.54
C ALA A 41 11.56 -4.36 -1.29
N GLU A 42 12.15 -3.60 -0.38
CA GLU A 42 13.53 -3.75 0.06
C GLU A 42 13.57 -3.94 1.57
N THR A 43 14.25 -5.00 2.02
CA THR A 43 14.45 -5.22 3.46
C THR A 43 15.70 -4.49 3.90
N CYS A 44 15.52 -3.55 4.81
CA CYS A 44 16.55 -2.61 5.23
C CYS A 44 16.92 -2.82 6.69
N LEU A 45 18.19 -2.54 7.01
CA LEU A 45 18.70 -2.51 8.37
C LEU A 45 19.40 -1.17 8.58
N ALA A 46 18.97 -0.45 9.62
CA ALA A 46 19.56 0.82 10.02
C ALA A 46 20.12 0.71 11.44
N TYR A 47 21.15 1.51 11.74
CA TYR A 47 21.60 1.70 13.12
C TYR A 47 20.51 2.42 13.92
N CYS A 48 20.31 2.00 15.16
CA CYS A 48 19.32 2.55 16.07
C CYS A 48 20.01 2.90 17.38
N PRO A 49 20.45 4.17 17.55
CA PRO A 49 20.93 4.67 18.83
C PRO A 49 19.86 4.50 19.94
N PRO A 50 20.27 4.42 21.22
CA PRO A 50 19.31 4.33 22.33
C PRO A 50 18.37 5.54 22.36
N GLY A 51 17.07 5.29 22.42
CA GLY A 51 16.03 6.32 22.46
C GLY A 51 15.54 6.77 21.08
N GLU A 52 16.13 6.28 19.99
CA GLU A 52 15.65 6.53 18.62
C GLU A 52 14.69 5.45 18.10
N GLU A 53 14.45 4.38 18.87
CA GLU A 53 13.37 3.44 18.57
C GLU A 53 12.00 4.12 18.62
N LYS A 54 11.07 3.69 17.77
CA LYS A 54 9.69 4.17 17.87
C LYS A 54 8.97 3.38 18.96
N ALA A 55 8.07 4.04 19.69
CA ALA A 55 7.27 3.39 20.73
C ALA A 55 6.44 2.19 20.21
N SER A 56 6.08 2.20 18.93
CA SER A 56 5.36 1.11 18.26
C SER A 56 6.26 -0.04 17.79
N ASP A 57 7.59 0.12 17.78
CA ASP A 57 8.51 -0.91 17.29
C ASP A 57 8.45 -2.18 18.15
N ALA A 58 8.43 -3.33 17.49
CA ALA A 58 8.51 -4.61 18.18
C ALA A 58 9.97 -4.92 18.52
N ARG A 59 10.27 -5.05 19.81
CA ARG A 59 11.60 -5.41 20.28
C ARG A 59 11.81 -6.93 20.23
N ALA A 60 12.77 -7.39 19.43
CA ALA A 60 13.13 -8.79 19.25
C ALA A 60 14.54 -9.07 19.79
N GLU A 61 14.68 -10.12 20.60
CA GLU A 61 15.96 -10.52 21.21
C GLU A 61 16.48 -11.83 20.61
N PHE A 62 17.76 -11.84 20.27
CA PHE A 62 18.47 -13.00 19.70
C PHE A 62 19.69 -13.35 20.55
N GLY A 63 19.48 -13.54 21.86
CA GLY A 63 20.54 -13.62 22.85
C GLY A 63 20.97 -12.23 23.31
N ASP A 64 22.21 -11.85 23.03
CA ASP A 64 22.82 -10.55 23.34
C ASP A 64 22.56 -9.47 22.28
N LEU A 65 22.05 -9.85 21.10
CA LEU A 65 21.62 -8.93 20.05
C LEU A 65 20.15 -8.52 20.24
N VAL A 66 19.90 -7.22 20.21
CA VAL A 66 18.56 -6.63 20.17
C VAL A 66 18.32 -6.03 18.79
N LEU A 67 17.18 -6.38 18.18
CA LEU A 67 16.67 -5.76 16.97
C LEU A 67 15.32 -5.09 17.26
N TYR A 68 15.15 -3.85 16.81
CA TYR A 68 13.86 -3.19 16.76
C TYR A 68 13.22 -3.44 15.40
N ILE A 69 12.00 -3.96 15.38
CA ILE A 69 11.27 -4.21 14.15
C ILE A 69 10.22 -3.11 13.98
N ASP A 70 10.30 -2.38 12.87
CA ASP A 70 9.32 -1.37 12.51
C ASP A 70 7.90 -1.96 12.49
N ALA A 71 6.98 -1.31 13.20
CA ALA A 71 5.62 -1.83 13.43
C ALA A 71 4.86 -2.13 12.13
N LEU A 72 5.03 -1.26 11.12
CA LEU A 72 4.36 -1.35 9.82
C LEU A 72 5.03 -2.39 8.92
N SER A 73 6.32 -2.62 9.15
CA SER A 73 7.13 -3.65 8.48
C SER A 73 6.90 -5.05 9.06
N ALA A 74 6.41 -5.16 10.30
CA ALA A 74 6.27 -6.43 11.01
C ALA A 74 5.48 -7.53 10.27
N PRO A 75 4.39 -7.25 9.53
CA PRO A 75 3.70 -8.25 8.70
C PRO A 75 4.57 -8.80 7.55
N TYR A 76 5.40 -7.95 6.96
CA TYR A 76 6.26 -8.29 5.82
C TYR A 76 7.54 -9.01 6.25
N LEU A 77 7.93 -8.86 7.52
CA LEU A 77 9.12 -9.46 8.12
C LEU A 77 8.86 -10.80 8.81
N GLN A 78 7.65 -11.34 8.71
CA GLN A 78 7.38 -12.70 9.19
C GLN A 78 8.25 -13.70 8.42
N ASP A 79 8.84 -14.63 9.16
CA ASP A 79 9.80 -15.64 8.71
C ASP A 79 11.08 -15.04 8.10
N MET A 80 11.43 -13.80 8.48
CA MET A 80 12.70 -13.21 8.07
C MET A 80 13.88 -14.01 8.65
N LYS A 81 14.89 -14.22 7.81
CA LYS A 81 16.18 -14.77 8.21
C LYS A 81 17.31 -13.79 7.95
N ILE A 82 18.15 -13.56 8.97
CA ILE A 82 19.42 -12.84 8.82
C ILE A 82 20.57 -13.85 8.88
N ASP A 83 21.38 -13.86 7.83
CA ASP A 83 22.56 -14.70 7.70
C ASP A 83 23.77 -13.89 7.20
N VAL A 84 24.93 -14.53 7.08
CA VAL A 84 26.12 -13.96 6.45
C VAL A 84 26.37 -14.69 5.13
N ASP A 85 26.26 -13.97 4.02
CA ASP A 85 26.70 -14.48 2.73
C ASP A 85 28.22 -14.25 2.58
N ARG A 86 28.91 -15.31 2.17
CA ARG A 86 30.35 -15.30 1.90
C ARG A 86 30.57 -15.22 0.39
N HIS A 87 30.72 -14.00 -0.12
CA HIS A 87 31.09 -13.76 -1.51
C HIS A 87 32.55 -13.28 -1.59
N GLY A 88 33.42 -14.11 -2.18
CA GLY A 88 34.84 -13.78 -2.35
C GLY A 88 35.60 -13.67 -1.02
N SER A 89 36.35 -12.59 -0.82
CA SER A 89 37.15 -12.33 0.38
C SER A 89 36.42 -11.55 1.49
N GLY A 90 35.14 -11.18 1.27
CA GLY A 90 34.33 -10.42 2.22
C GLY A 90 33.18 -11.23 2.83
N GLN A 91 32.79 -10.86 4.04
CA GLN A 91 31.54 -11.29 4.67
C GLN A 91 30.53 -10.14 4.56
N MET A 92 29.31 -10.43 4.11
CA MET A 92 28.22 -9.45 4.03
C MET A 92 26.97 -10.02 4.68
N LEU A 93 26.20 -9.17 5.37
CA LEU A 93 24.90 -9.57 5.90
C LEU A 93 23.93 -9.81 4.75
N ALA A 94 23.23 -10.94 4.81
CA ALA A 94 22.14 -11.28 3.92
C ALA A 94 20.86 -11.32 4.74
N ILE A 95 19.91 -10.46 4.41
CA ILE A 95 18.59 -10.45 5.02
C ILE A 95 17.61 -11.01 3.99
N LYS A 96 17.01 -12.16 4.31
CA LYS A 96 15.99 -12.82 3.49
C LYS A 96 14.66 -12.68 4.20
N ALA A 97 13.79 -11.81 3.70
CA ALA A 97 12.41 -11.68 4.14
C ALA A 97 11.48 -12.23 3.04
N PRO A 98 11.05 -13.50 3.13
CA PRO A 98 10.30 -14.17 2.05
C PRO A 98 8.92 -13.55 1.79
N ASN A 99 8.41 -12.76 2.75
CA ASN A 99 7.13 -12.09 2.68
C ASN A 99 7.26 -10.59 2.38
N SER A 100 8.48 -10.06 2.23
CA SER A 100 8.72 -8.63 1.99
C SER A 100 8.01 -8.09 0.76
N LYS A 101 7.96 -8.86 -0.32
CA LYS A 101 7.34 -8.49 -1.60
C LYS A 101 5.90 -9.01 -1.77
N LYS A 102 5.40 -9.79 -0.82
CA LYS A 102 4.03 -10.30 -0.90
C LYS A 102 3.10 -9.25 -0.31
N PRO A 103 1.97 -8.92 -0.95
CA PRO A 103 0.92 -8.16 -0.29
C PRO A 103 0.57 -8.87 1.01
N ALA A 104 1.09 -8.35 2.13
CA ALA A 104 0.69 -8.82 3.44
C ALA A 104 -0.70 -8.22 3.67
N ARG A 105 -1.61 -9.02 4.26
CA ARG A 105 -2.79 -8.41 4.87
C ARG A 105 -2.25 -7.39 5.86
N PRO A 106 -2.58 -6.10 5.70
CA PRO A 106 -2.19 -5.10 6.67
C PRO A 106 -2.67 -5.58 8.06
N PRO A 107 -2.00 -5.18 9.16
CA PRO A 107 -2.46 -5.58 10.47
C PRO A 107 -3.94 -5.20 10.60
N GLU A 108 -4.79 -6.16 11.01
CA GLU A 108 -6.23 -5.91 11.17
C GLU A 108 -6.45 -4.69 12.07
N THR A 109 -5.53 -4.38 12.96
CA THR A 109 -5.54 -3.16 13.76
C THR A 109 -4.11 -2.69 14.04
N PHE A 110 -3.86 -1.39 13.96
CA PHE A 110 -2.58 -0.76 14.32
C PHE A 110 -2.81 0.63 14.93
N GLU A 111 -1.80 1.16 15.60
CA GLU A 111 -1.81 2.55 16.07
C GLU A 111 -1.17 3.46 15.03
N LEU A 112 -1.83 4.59 14.72
CA LEU A 112 -1.28 5.58 13.81
C LEU A 112 0.06 6.11 14.36
N PRO A 113 1.16 6.04 13.60
CA PRO A 113 2.46 6.51 14.07
C PRO A 113 2.49 8.04 14.24
N ASP A 114 1.77 8.75 13.38
CA ASP A 114 1.70 10.20 13.31
C ASP A 114 0.27 10.65 13.03
N THR A 115 -0.03 11.91 13.35
CA THR A 115 -1.30 12.54 12.99
C THR A 115 -1.39 12.67 11.47
N CYS A 116 -2.49 12.21 10.89
CA CYS A 116 -2.70 12.23 9.45
C CYS A 116 -4.12 12.71 9.09
N VAL A 117 -4.33 13.06 7.82
CA VAL A 117 -5.64 13.47 7.30
C VAL A 117 -6.28 12.30 6.55
N GLY A 118 -7.51 11.96 6.93
CA GLY A 118 -8.36 11.02 6.19
C GLY A 118 -9.66 11.69 5.74
N LEU A 119 -10.21 11.25 4.62
CA LEU A 119 -11.53 11.70 4.15
C LEU A 119 -12.60 10.81 4.76
N HIS A 120 -13.55 11.41 5.48
CA HIS A 120 -14.66 10.68 6.10
C HIS A 120 -15.59 10.12 5.03
N VAL A 121 -15.74 8.80 4.98
CA VAL A 121 -16.61 8.11 4.02
C VAL A 121 -18.03 8.04 4.61
N PRO A 122 -19.10 8.34 3.84
CA PRO A 122 -19.14 8.67 2.40
C PRO A 122 -19.08 10.18 2.08
N HIS A 123 -18.88 11.02 3.09
CA HIS A 123 -19.08 12.47 2.96
C HIS A 123 -17.93 13.21 2.25
N GLY A 124 -16.74 12.60 2.15
CA GLY A 124 -15.56 13.22 1.57
C GLY A 124 -14.94 14.34 2.44
N THR A 125 -15.46 14.58 3.64
CA THR A 125 -14.96 15.67 4.50
C THR A 125 -13.62 15.31 5.13
N PRO A 126 -12.58 16.14 5.01
CA PRO A 126 -11.28 15.86 5.60
C PRO A 126 -11.33 15.95 7.13
N VAL A 127 -10.73 14.96 7.79
CA VAL A 127 -10.68 14.81 9.25
C VAL A 127 -9.25 14.50 9.67
N SER A 128 -8.79 15.17 10.73
CA SER A 128 -7.50 14.89 11.35
C SER A 128 -7.62 13.70 12.30
N LEU A 129 -6.87 12.64 12.03
CA LEU A 129 -6.77 11.44 12.85
C LEU A 129 -5.53 11.55 13.75
N PRO A 130 -5.65 11.44 15.08
CA PRO A 130 -4.53 11.69 15.98
C PRO A 130 -3.51 10.54 15.99
N ALA A 131 -2.22 10.87 16.17
CA ALA A 131 -1.18 9.88 16.46
C ALA A 131 -1.56 9.04 17.70
N GLY A 132 -1.23 7.75 17.67
CA GLY A 132 -1.62 6.78 18.70
C GLY A 132 -3.08 6.30 18.61
N ALA A 133 -3.88 6.81 17.66
CA ALA A 133 -5.22 6.27 17.43
C ALA A 133 -5.14 4.81 16.97
N THR A 134 -5.86 3.94 17.67
CA THR A 134 -6.06 2.55 17.25
C THR A 134 -7.06 2.50 16.11
N VAL A 135 -6.63 2.02 14.94
CA VAL A 135 -7.44 1.95 13.71
C VAL A 135 -7.35 0.56 13.09
N SER A 136 -8.39 0.12 12.40
CA SER A 136 -8.39 -1.13 11.63
C SER A 136 -8.45 -0.88 10.14
N ILE A 137 -7.72 -1.66 9.33
CA ILE A 137 -7.78 -1.53 7.88
C ILE A 137 -8.97 -2.34 7.38
N THR A 138 -9.91 -1.67 6.73
CA THR A 138 -11.05 -2.31 6.09
C THR A 138 -10.78 -2.60 4.62
N GLN A 139 -9.96 -1.77 3.96
CA GLN A 139 -9.58 -1.94 2.56
C GLN A 139 -8.15 -1.42 2.31
N ALA A 140 -7.41 -2.10 1.43
CA ALA A 140 -6.06 -1.73 1.00
C ALA A 140 -5.92 -1.96 -0.51
N LEU A 141 -6.36 -1.00 -1.31
CA LEU A 141 -6.59 -1.18 -2.76
C LEU A 141 -6.09 0.03 -3.54
N GLY A 142 -5.36 -0.21 -4.64
CA GLY A 142 -4.91 0.84 -5.56
C GLY A 142 -4.03 1.93 -4.93
N GLY A 143 -3.18 1.58 -3.95
CA GLY A 143 -2.34 2.55 -3.23
C GLY A 143 -3.04 3.33 -2.12
N SER A 144 -4.38 3.28 -2.06
CA SER A 144 -5.22 3.93 -1.06
C SER A 144 -5.65 2.95 0.03
N PHE A 145 -5.95 3.49 1.21
CA PHE A 145 -6.38 2.68 2.35
C PHE A 145 -7.68 3.22 2.92
N THR A 146 -8.63 2.35 3.22
CA THR A 146 -9.78 2.71 4.05
C THR A 146 -9.56 2.12 5.43
N ILE A 147 -9.62 2.97 6.44
CA ILE A 147 -9.47 2.58 7.84
C ILE A 147 -10.75 2.86 8.62
N ASN A 148 -11.04 2.01 9.60
CA ASN A 148 -12.07 2.24 10.59
C ASN A 148 -11.44 2.82 11.85
N TYR A 149 -11.97 3.96 12.29
CA TYR A 149 -11.62 4.61 13.54
C TYR A 149 -12.90 5.04 14.27
N ASN A 150 -13.08 4.54 15.49
CA ASN A 150 -14.29 4.77 16.30
C ASN A 150 -15.61 4.46 15.57
N GLY A 151 -15.62 3.40 14.74
CA GLY A 151 -16.81 2.98 13.99
C GLY A 151 -17.08 3.77 12.71
N ASN A 152 -16.25 4.75 12.37
CA ASN A 152 -16.35 5.53 11.14
C ASN A 152 -15.25 5.15 10.17
N LEU A 153 -15.54 5.22 8.88
CA LEU A 153 -14.60 4.92 7.81
C LEU A 153 -13.89 6.19 7.32
N TYR A 154 -12.57 6.09 7.15
CA TYR A 154 -11.74 7.16 6.64
C TYR A 154 -10.86 6.64 5.52
N ARG A 155 -10.92 7.30 4.37
CA ARG A 155 -10.04 7.03 3.23
C ARG A 155 -8.76 7.84 3.36
N LEU A 156 -7.63 7.15 3.35
CA LEU A 156 -6.29 7.73 3.30
C LEU A 156 -5.82 7.76 1.85
N ALA A 157 -5.44 8.95 1.39
CA ALA A 157 -4.81 9.12 0.09
C ALA A 157 -3.46 8.37 0.03
N PRO A 158 -2.98 7.99 -1.16
CA PRO A 158 -1.76 7.17 -1.28
C PRO A 158 -0.51 7.79 -0.65
N ASP A 159 -0.33 9.10 -0.74
CA ASP A 159 0.78 9.83 -0.13
C ASP A 159 0.69 9.83 1.41
N VAL A 160 -0.51 10.02 1.96
CA VAL A 160 -0.76 9.94 3.40
C VAL A 160 -0.49 8.53 3.91
N ALA A 161 -1.03 7.52 3.22
CA ALA A 161 -0.81 6.11 3.55
C ALA A 161 0.68 5.75 3.57
N ARG A 162 1.44 6.15 2.53
CA ARG A 162 2.90 5.98 2.49
C ARG A 162 3.61 6.72 3.62
N GLY A 163 3.17 7.93 3.97
CA GLY A 163 3.73 8.71 5.07
C GLY A 163 3.61 8.01 6.43
N ILE A 164 2.54 7.24 6.61
CA ILE A 164 2.34 6.38 7.79
C ILE A 164 2.79 4.93 7.54
N GLY A 165 3.62 4.69 6.52
CA GLY A 165 4.24 3.42 6.13
C GLY A 165 3.29 2.29 5.72
N LEU A 166 2.09 2.64 5.25
CA LEU A 166 1.23 1.74 4.52
C LEU A 166 1.55 1.78 3.03
N PHE A 167 1.76 0.60 2.44
CA PHE A 167 2.06 0.44 1.02
C PHE A 167 1.13 -0.60 0.42
N SER A 168 0.64 -0.32 -0.78
CA SER A 168 -0.20 -1.23 -1.56
C SER A 168 0.44 -1.41 -2.93
N ASP A 169 0.39 -2.65 -3.43
CA ASP A 169 0.80 -2.96 -4.80
C ASP A 169 -0.12 -2.22 -5.77
N VAL A 170 0.41 -1.17 -6.41
CA VAL A 170 -0.15 -0.67 -7.66
C VAL A 170 0.44 -1.53 -8.76
N PRO A 171 -0.36 -2.09 -9.68
CA PRO A 171 0.14 -2.89 -10.78
C PRO A 171 1.22 -2.13 -11.54
N VAL A 172 2.37 -2.77 -11.73
CA VAL A 172 3.41 -2.25 -12.62
C VAL A 172 3.08 -2.75 -14.02
N PHE A 173 2.71 -1.82 -14.90
CA PHE A 173 2.42 -2.13 -16.29
C PHE A 173 3.70 -2.11 -17.11
N GLU A 174 3.97 -3.19 -17.85
CA GLU A 174 5.08 -3.24 -18.80
C GLU A 174 4.75 -2.43 -20.06
N THR A 175 5.73 -1.73 -20.62
CA THR A 175 5.53 -1.00 -21.88
C THR A 175 5.24 -1.99 -23.01
N PRO A 176 4.07 -1.91 -23.68
CA PRO A 176 3.74 -2.81 -24.77
C PRO A 176 4.77 -2.76 -25.92
N ALA A 177 5.08 -3.93 -26.49
CA ALA A 177 6.10 -4.06 -27.54
C ALA A 177 5.73 -3.38 -28.87
N ASP A 178 4.43 -3.16 -29.10
CA ASP A 178 3.89 -2.45 -30.25
C ASP A 178 3.95 -0.93 -30.11
N GLY A 179 4.40 -0.42 -28.96
CA GLY A 179 4.54 1.01 -28.71
C GLY A 179 3.21 1.75 -28.62
N GLN A 180 2.12 1.06 -28.32
CA GLN A 180 0.77 1.64 -28.17
C GLN A 180 0.30 1.56 -26.73
N ILE A 181 -0.58 2.48 -26.33
CA ILE A 181 -1.28 2.41 -25.05
C ILE A 181 -2.19 1.18 -25.07
N SER A 182 -2.00 0.26 -24.12
CA SER A 182 -2.79 -0.95 -24.02
C SER A 182 -4.13 -0.68 -23.33
N LYS A 183 -5.23 -0.94 -24.05
CA LYS A 183 -6.58 -0.89 -23.47
C LYS A 183 -6.74 -1.85 -22.29
N ALA A 184 -6.19 -3.06 -22.40
CA ALA A 184 -6.26 -4.06 -21.33
C ALA A 184 -5.56 -3.56 -20.05
N GLN A 185 -4.39 -2.92 -20.18
CA GLN A 185 -3.70 -2.32 -19.04
C GLN A 185 -4.48 -1.14 -18.43
N CYS A 186 -5.17 -0.35 -19.25
CA CYS A 186 -6.08 0.69 -18.75
C CYS A 186 -7.24 0.07 -17.96
N GLU A 187 -7.87 -1.00 -18.45
CA GLU A 187 -8.91 -1.72 -17.70
C GLU A 187 -8.37 -2.34 -16.41
N ASP A 188 -7.17 -2.91 -16.43
CA ASP A 188 -6.50 -3.42 -15.23
C ASP A 188 -6.22 -2.31 -14.21
N ALA A 189 -5.83 -1.12 -14.66
CA ALA A 189 -5.67 0.05 -13.82
C ALA A 189 -7.01 0.50 -13.21
N LEU A 190 -8.09 0.50 -14.00
CA LEU A 190 -9.43 0.81 -13.52
C LEU A 190 -9.92 -0.20 -12.49
N ARG A 191 -9.58 -1.50 -12.63
CA ARG A 191 -9.91 -2.53 -11.63
C ARG A 191 -9.24 -2.29 -10.26
N GLN A 192 -8.21 -1.45 -10.19
CA GLN A 192 -7.57 -1.06 -8.92
C GLN A 192 -8.27 0.08 -8.20
N VAL A 193 -9.24 0.73 -8.86
CA VAL A 193 -10.00 1.82 -8.28
C VAL A 193 -11.30 1.27 -7.73
N TYR A 194 -11.55 1.51 -6.46
CA TYR A 194 -12.71 0.99 -5.74
C TYR A 194 -13.55 2.13 -5.19
N ASP A 195 -14.85 1.87 -5.10
CA ASP A 195 -15.72 2.75 -4.34
C ASP A 195 -15.41 2.55 -2.82
N PRO A 196 -15.14 3.63 -2.07
CA PRO A 196 -14.79 3.53 -0.66
C PRO A 196 -16.00 3.23 0.24
N GLU A 197 -17.22 3.44 -0.25
CA GLU A 197 -18.48 3.09 0.43
C GLU A 197 -18.92 1.66 0.06
N ILE A 198 -18.74 1.27 -1.21
CA ILE A 198 -19.11 -0.04 -1.73
C ILE A 198 -17.82 -0.80 -2.10
N PRO A 199 -17.47 -1.91 -1.44
CA PRO A 199 -16.17 -2.58 -1.57
C PRO A 199 -15.94 -3.34 -2.89
N VAL A 200 -16.33 -2.74 -4.02
CA VAL A 200 -16.25 -3.28 -5.38
C VAL A 200 -15.55 -2.26 -6.28
N ASN A 201 -14.79 -2.75 -7.26
CA ASN A 201 -14.04 -1.87 -8.17
C ASN A 201 -14.98 -1.15 -9.14
N VAL A 202 -14.57 0.03 -9.63
CA VAL A 202 -15.39 0.89 -10.49
C VAL A 202 -15.79 0.23 -11.81
N LEU A 203 -14.99 -0.71 -12.32
CA LEU A 203 -15.28 -1.45 -13.54
C LEU A 203 -16.40 -2.48 -13.29
N SER A 204 -16.25 -3.28 -12.23
CA SER A 204 -17.22 -4.30 -11.82
C SER A 204 -18.54 -3.72 -11.27
N LEU A 205 -18.47 -2.51 -10.69
CA LEU A 205 -19.67 -1.73 -10.37
C LEU A 205 -20.39 -1.21 -11.62
N GLY A 206 -19.76 -1.25 -12.79
CA GLY A 206 -20.30 -0.69 -14.02
C GLY A 206 -20.39 0.84 -13.98
N LEU A 207 -19.43 1.50 -13.30
CA LEU A 207 -19.34 2.97 -13.28
C LEU A 207 -18.63 3.52 -14.51
N ILE A 208 -17.85 2.71 -15.23
CA ILE A 208 -17.12 3.14 -16.43
C ILE A 208 -17.98 2.92 -17.66
N TYR A 209 -18.37 4.02 -18.33
CA TYR A 209 -19.22 4.00 -19.53
C TYR A 209 -18.41 4.09 -20.83
N GLY A 210 -17.24 4.73 -20.79
CA GLY A 210 -16.39 4.93 -21.94
C GLY A 210 -14.92 4.97 -21.57
N LEU A 211 -14.09 4.42 -22.47
CA LEU A 211 -12.63 4.48 -22.41
C LEU A 211 -12.10 4.73 -23.83
N ASP A 212 -11.83 6.00 -24.11
CA ASP A 212 -11.33 6.46 -25.41
C ASP A 212 -9.82 6.70 -25.31
N ILE A 213 -9.06 6.06 -26.19
CA ILE A 213 -7.59 6.10 -26.20
C ILE A 213 -7.12 6.71 -27.52
N ASP A 214 -6.54 7.91 -27.44
CA ASP A 214 -5.88 8.56 -28.56
C ASP A 214 -4.39 8.20 -28.57
N GLN A 215 -4.04 7.28 -29.47
CA GLN A 215 -2.67 6.77 -29.63
C GLN A 215 -1.69 7.84 -30.16
N GLU A 216 -2.16 8.85 -30.90
CA GLU A 216 -1.29 9.88 -31.48
C GLU A 216 -0.87 10.91 -30.42
N SER A 217 -1.85 11.44 -29.68
CA SER A 217 -1.57 12.41 -28.62
C SER A 217 -1.02 11.73 -27.37
N GLY A 218 -1.43 10.48 -27.10
CA GLY A 218 -1.20 9.78 -25.84
C GLY A 218 -2.22 10.14 -24.76
N LYS A 219 -3.38 10.67 -25.16
CA LYS A 219 -4.47 11.07 -24.26
C LYS A 219 -5.45 9.92 -24.05
N VAL A 220 -5.86 9.70 -22.81
CA VAL A 220 -6.95 8.78 -22.44
C VAL A 220 -8.10 9.58 -21.84
N CYS A 221 -9.31 9.35 -22.34
CA CYS A 221 -10.54 9.93 -21.80
C CYS A 221 -11.41 8.82 -21.21
N VAL A 222 -11.70 8.93 -19.92
CA VAL A 222 -12.60 8.00 -19.21
C VAL A 222 -13.92 8.71 -18.95
N THR A 223 -14.99 8.19 -19.53
CA THR A 223 -16.36 8.63 -19.21
C THR A 223 -16.92 7.69 -18.15
N MET A 224 -17.31 8.24 -17.00
CA MET A 224 -17.81 7.45 -15.89
C MET A 224 -19.04 8.08 -15.24
N THR A 225 -19.74 7.31 -14.41
CA THR A 225 -20.84 7.78 -13.58
C THR A 225 -20.57 7.47 -12.10
N LEU A 226 -21.51 7.84 -11.23
CA LEU A 226 -21.48 7.53 -9.81
C LEU A 226 -22.77 6.78 -9.44
N THR A 227 -22.73 6.03 -8.34
CA THR A 227 -23.92 5.36 -7.78
C THR A 227 -25.00 6.35 -7.36
N SER A 228 -24.62 7.60 -7.08
CA SER A 228 -25.54 8.70 -6.80
C SER A 228 -24.96 10.05 -7.28
N PRO A 229 -25.78 10.97 -7.81
CA PRO A 229 -25.35 12.33 -8.18
C PRO A 229 -24.82 13.17 -7.01
N THR A 230 -25.15 12.80 -5.78
CA THR A 230 -24.73 13.50 -4.56
C THR A 230 -23.64 12.76 -3.79
N CYS A 231 -22.91 11.84 -4.44
CA CYS A 231 -21.85 11.07 -3.78
C CYS A 231 -20.69 12.01 -3.36
N GLY A 232 -20.46 12.11 -2.05
CA GLY A 232 -19.38 12.95 -1.50
C GLY A 232 -17.97 12.46 -1.84
N MET A 233 -17.85 11.22 -2.34
CA MET A 233 -16.59 10.61 -2.77
C MET A 233 -16.37 10.69 -4.29
N GLY A 234 -17.29 11.26 -5.07
CA GLY A 234 -17.23 11.26 -6.54
C GLY A 234 -15.94 11.85 -7.10
N ASP A 235 -15.52 13.01 -6.60
CA ASP A 235 -14.27 13.66 -7.03
C ASP A 235 -13.04 12.84 -6.66
N VAL A 236 -13.09 12.12 -5.53
CA VAL A 236 -12.00 11.26 -5.06
C VAL A 236 -11.86 10.04 -5.98
N ILE A 237 -12.98 9.37 -6.28
CA ILE A 237 -13.00 8.22 -7.20
C ILE A 237 -12.52 8.65 -8.59
N ALA A 238 -12.98 9.79 -9.10
CA ALA A 238 -12.53 10.31 -10.39
C ALA A 238 -11.04 10.68 -10.41
N ALA A 239 -10.50 11.18 -9.28
CA ALA A 239 -9.07 11.39 -9.13
C ALA A 239 -8.29 10.07 -9.13
N ASP A 240 -8.76 9.06 -8.40
CA ASP A 240 -8.13 7.74 -8.37
C ASP A 240 -8.13 7.08 -9.75
N VAL A 241 -9.23 7.17 -10.51
CA VAL A 241 -9.32 6.74 -11.92
C VAL A 241 -8.24 7.42 -12.75
N ARG A 242 -8.15 8.75 -12.67
CA ARG A 242 -7.17 9.53 -13.41
C ARG A 242 -5.74 9.09 -13.08
N ASP A 243 -5.43 8.98 -11.80
CA ASP A 243 -4.09 8.72 -11.31
C ASP A 243 -3.61 7.31 -11.66
N ASN A 244 -4.51 6.31 -11.55
CA ASN A 244 -4.21 4.92 -11.91
C ASN A 244 -4.03 4.75 -13.42
N VAL A 245 -4.93 5.28 -14.25
CA VAL A 245 -4.80 5.20 -15.70
C VAL A 245 -3.55 5.96 -16.19
N SER A 246 -3.16 7.05 -15.52
CA SER A 246 -1.91 7.77 -15.82
C SER A 246 -0.64 6.97 -15.52
N GLN A 247 -0.71 5.86 -14.76
CA GLN A 247 0.43 4.96 -14.58
C GLN A 247 0.63 3.99 -15.75
N VAL A 248 -0.34 3.88 -16.66
CA VAL A 248 -0.22 2.99 -17.82
C VAL A 248 0.82 3.57 -18.79
N PRO A 249 1.77 2.74 -19.28
CA PRO A 249 2.81 3.18 -20.18
C PRO A 249 2.26 3.91 -21.40
N LEU A 250 2.98 4.96 -21.81
CA LEU A 250 2.69 5.79 -22.98
C LEU A 250 1.48 6.73 -22.82
N VAL A 251 0.71 6.63 -21.72
CA VAL A 251 -0.28 7.65 -21.36
C VAL A 251 0.44 8.94 -20.95
N LYS A 252 0.10 10.04 -21.62
CA LYS A 252 0.64 11.39 -21.32
C LYS A 252 -0.34 12.24 -20.54
N GLU A 253 -1.64 12.03 -20.75
CA GLU A 253 -2.72 12.76 -20.12
C GLU A 253 -3.91 11.83 -19.94
N CYS A 254 -4.49 11.80 -18.73
CA CYS A 254 -5.77 11.17 -18.49
C CYS A 254 -6.81 12.24 -18.11
N GLN A 255 -7.94 12.26 -18.82
CA GLN A 255 -9.09 13.08 -18.50
C GLN A 255 -10.23 12.17 -18.02
N VAL A 256 -10.96 12.62 -16.99
CA VAL A 256 -12.12 11.91 -16.47
C VAL A 256 -13.32 12.83 -16.57
N GLU A 257 -14.38 12.35 -17.21
CA GLU A 257 -15.67 13.03 -17.35
C GLU A 257 -16.74 12.26 -16.58
N ILE A 258 -17.41 12.94 -15.65
CA ILE A 258 -18.52 12.36 -14.89
C ILE A 258 -19.83 12.73 -15.59
N VAL A 259 -20.60 11.71 -15.95
CA VAL A 259 -21.93 11.84 -16.56
C VAL A 259 -23.00 11.18 -15.68
N PHE A 260 -24.24 11.64 -15.81
CA PHE A 260 -25.40 11.09 -15.08
C PHE A 260 -26.51 10.61 -16.02
N ASP A 261 -26.27 10.63 -17.33
CA ASP A 261 -27.16 10.08 -18.34
C ASP A 261 -26.35 9.11 -19.23
N PRO A 262 -26.71 7.81 -19.29
CA PRO A 262 -27.79 7.18 -18.50
C PRO A 262 -27.49 7.17 -16.99
N PRO A 263 -28.51 7.11 -16.12
CA PRO A 263 -28.30 6.94 -14.68
C PRO A 263 -27.80 5.53 -14.38
N TRP A 264 -26.98 5.41 -13.33
CA TRP A 264 -26.52 4.10 -12.86
C TRP A 264 -27.65 3.25 -12.26
N SER A 265 -27.63 1.93 -12.49
CA SER A 265 -28.49 0.94 -11.86
C SER A 265 -27.72 -0.34 -11.52
N TYR A 266 -28.27 -1.16 -10.62
CA TYR A 266 -27.72 -2.48 -10.25
C TYR A 266 -27.62 -3.47 -11.43
N ASP A 267 -28.30 -3.21 -12.55
CA ASP A 267 -28.17 -4.02 -13.77
C ASP A 267 -26.77 -3.91 -14.37
N ASN A 268 -26.05 -2.82 -14.08
CA ASN A 268 -24.69 -2.57 -14.56
C ASN A 268 -23.62 -3.38 -13.81
N LEU A 269 -23.96 -4.03 -12.69
CA LEU A 269 -23.02 -4.89 -11.96
C LEU A 269 -22.58 -6.07 -12.84
N ASP A 270 -21.31 -6.44 -12.75
CA ASP A 270 -20.87 -7.76 -13.23
C ASP A 270 -21.18 -8.87 -12.21
N ASP A 271 -20.91 -10.12 -12.58
CA ASP A 271 -21.24 -11.27 -11.73
C ASP A 271 -20.37 -11.33 -10.46
N ASP A 272 -19.11 -10.90 -10.53
CA ASP A 272 -18.20 -10.84 -9.38
C ASP A 272 -18.71 -9.81 -8.35
N ALA A 273 -19.14 -8.64 -8.80
CA ALA A 273 -19.75 -7.62 -7.95
C ALA A 273 -21.07 -8.09 -7.32
N ARG A 274 -21.92 -8.80 -8.07
CA ARG A 274 -23.16 -9.37 -7.53
C ARG A 274 -22.88 -10.37 -6.40
N LEU A 275 -21.85 -11.20 -6.56
CA LEU A 275 -21.43 -12.16 -5.53
C LEU A 275 -20.90 -11.45 -4.28
N GLU A 276 -20.00 -10.47 -4.44
CA GLU A 276 -19.44 -9.69 -3.33
C GLU A 276 -20.54 -8.94 -2.53
N LEU A 277 -21.60 -8.50 -3.21
CA LEU A 277 -22.74 -7.82 -2.59
C LEU A 277 -23.83 -8.79 -2.09
N GLY A 278 -23.65 -10.10 -2.24
CA GLY A 278 -24.62 -11.12 -1.79
C GLY A 278 -25.95 -11.09 -2.54
N LEU A 279 -25.95 -10.67 -3.80
CA LEU A 279 -27.14 -10.58 -4.65
C LEU A 279 -27.45 -11.88 -5.41
N ILE A 280 -26.51 -12.84 -5.41
CA ILE A 280 -26.64 -14.18 -6.00
C ILE A 280 -25.98 -15.25 -5.14
#